data_AF-A0AAW0N6Q6-F1
#
_entry.id   AF-A0AAW0N6Q6-F1
#
_cell.length_a   1.000
_cell.length_b   1.000
_cell.length_c   1.000
_cell.angle_alpha   90.00
_cell.angle_beta   90.00
_cell.angle_gamma   90.00
#
_symmetry.space_group_name_H-M   'P 1'
#
loop_
_entity.id
_entity.type
_entity.pdbx_description
1 polymer ?
#
loop_
_entity_poly.entity_id
_entity_poly.type
_entity_poly.pdbx_seq_one_letter_code
_entity_poly.pdbx_strand_id
1 'polypeptide(L)'
;MEVRRPDLEFLLLLLVFPAASWKYVYVPNRLTWKEAQRLCTTNYTDLAPVSNEHDQDFLTGMTATTQSRWFGLKWNTSSRIWDWSGGTKLSTAFWSGIAPTNPNNREYAAVMLYGQWHGYYALTNNFPFFCYKVHAIRERKTWYEALDYCRQNHQDLASVASETEMMLMEKELGKELSSQNVWIGLQYLVDEWLWLDGQTFGYESWGTDPTPICPSIDYACGALRLNGTFPFFCHKVHGISEWKTWYEALDYCRQNHQDLASVASETEMMLIGKELGKELSSQNVCIGLQFMVDKWLWMERQTLSYESWGPDPKPTC
;
A
#
# COMPACT_ATOMS: atom_id res chain seq x y z
N MET A 1 -53.64 12.29 -7.07
CA MET A 1 -53.09 13.51 -6.45
C MET A 1 -51.59 13.49 -6.70
N GLU A 2 -51.03 14.59 -7.20
CA GLU A 2 -49.63 14.67 -7.60
C GLU A 2 -48.65 14.66 -6.41
N VAL A 3 -47.42 14.30 -6.73
CA VAL A 3 -46.28 14.23 -5.82
C VAL A 3 -45.77 15.65 -5.50
N ARG A 4 -45.46 15.90 -4.22
CA ARG A 4 -44.26 16.67 -3.83
C ARG A 4 -43.60 16.02 -2.62
N ARG A 5 -42.56 15.23 -2.88
CA ARG A 5 -41.45 15.10 -1.94
C ARG A 5 -40.53 16.32 -2.19
N PRO A 6 -39.83 16.85 -1.18
CA PRO A 6 -38.75 17.78 -1.42
C PRO A 6 -37.56 17.01 -2.01
N ASP A 7 -37.25 17.26 -3.28
CA ASP A 7 -36.03 16.78 -3.92
C ASP A 7 -34.85 17.71 -3.59
N LEU A 8 -33.75 17.10 -3.11
CA LEU A 8 -32.36 17.55 -3.18
C LEU A 8 -32.02 18.94 -2.54
N GLU A 9 -30.78 19.26 -2.18
CA GLU A 9 -29.48 18.67 -2.52
C GLU A 9 -28.65 18.39 -1.26
N PHE A 10 -28.24 17.13 -1.03
CA PHE A 10 -26.97 16.89 -0.35
C PHE A 10 -25.88 17.00 -1.40
N LEU A 11 -25.26 18.18 -1.48
CA LEU A 11 -24.10 18.43 -2.32
C LEU A 11 -22.89 17.67 -1.73
N LEU A 12 -22.87 16.36 -1.91
CA LEU A 12 -21.74 15.50 -1.58
C LEU A 12 -20.62 15.78 -2.57
N LEU A 13 -19.85 16.83 -2.27
CA LEU A 13 -18.52 17.06 -2.83
C LEU A 13 -17.58 15.97 -2.32
N LEU A 14 -17.77 14.76 -2.83
CA LEU A 14 -16.80 13.69 -2.72
C LEU A 14 -15.58 14.12 -3.51
N LEU A 15 -14.61 14.70 -2.80
CA LEU A 15 -13.23 14.65 -3.22
C LEU A 15 -12.87 13.16 -3.26
N VAL A 16 -12.93 12.57 -4.45
CA VAL A 16 -12.30 11.28 -4.72
C VAL A 16 -10.80 11.52 -4.58
N PHE A 17 -10.29 11.35 -3.36
CA PHE A 17 -8.87 11.22 -3.14
C PHE A 17 -8.43 9.95 -3.88
N PRO A 18 -7.43 10.01 -4.77
CA PRO A 18 -6.83 8.79 -5.30
C PRO A 18 -6.33 7.96 -4.12
N ALA A 19 -6.55 6.64 -4.18
CA ALA A 19 -6.39 5.65 -3.10
C ALA A 19 -5.47 6.14 -1.97
N ALA A 20 -6.09 6.58 -0.87
CA ALA A 20 -5.40 7.21 0.24
C ALA A 20 -4.71 6.15 1.10
N SER A 21 -3.60 5.63 0.60
CA SER A 21 -2.45 5.45 1.48
C SER A 21 -2.10 6.80 2.13
N TRP A 22 -1.20 6.80 3.10
CA TRP A 22 0.13 7.35 2.92
C TRP A 22 0.84 7.13 4.25
N LYS A 23 1.75 6.15 4.23
CA LYS A 23 2.88 5.97 5.16
C LYS A 23 3.80 7.19 5.24
N TYR A 24 3.43 8.31 4.60
CA TYR A 24 4.13 9.56 4.53
C TYR A 24 3.29 10.71 5.08
N VAL A 25 3.93 11.63 5.81
CA VAL A 25 3.29 12.79 6.42
C VAL A 25 4.03 14.05 6.01
N TYR A 26 3.35 14.98 5.34
CA TYR A 26 3.90 16.31 5.07
C TYR A 26 3.86 17.19 6.32
N VAL A 27 4.98 17.80 6.65
CA VAL A 27 5.14 18.73 7.77
C VAL A 27 5.54 20.11 7.23
N PRO A 28 4.70 21.15 7.38
CA PRO A 28 4.95 22.48 6.82
C PRO A 28 6.02 23.30 7.58
N ASN A 29 6.45 22.84 8.75
CA ASN A 29 7.47 23.50 9.57
C ASN A 29 8.80 23.58 8.82
N ARG A 30 9.40 24.78 8.74
CA ARG A 30 10.68 24.97 8.07
C ARG A 30 11.82 24.74 9.05
N LEU A 31 12.52 23.61 8.90
CA LEU A 31 13.59 23.19 9.79
C LEU A 31 14.86 22.81 9.02
N THR A 32 16.01 22.79 9.70
CA THR A 32 17.20 22.13 9.15
C THR A 32 16.96 20.63 9.05
N TRP A 33 17.67 19.93 8.15
CA TRP A 33 17.44 18.50 7.93
C TRP A 33 17.56 17.68 9.23
N LYS A 34 18.50 18.05 10.12
CA LYS A 34 18.73 17.36 11.40
C LYS A 34 17.62 17.60 12.42
N GLU A 35 16.98 18.76 12.39
CA GLU A 35 15.83 19.08 13.23
C GLU A 35 14.56 18.42 12.69
N ALA A 36 14.38 18.42 11.37
CA ALA A 36 13.33 17.68 10.69
C ALA A 36 13.42 16.17 11.00
N GLN A 37 14.60 15.56 10.89
CA GLN A 37 14.84 14.17 11.28
C GLN A 37 14.42 13.90 12.72
N ARG A 38 14.88 14.72 13.68
CA ARG A 38 14.53 14.59 15.09
C ARG A 38 13.03 14.66 15.33
N LEU A 39 12.34 15.62 14.69
CA LEU A 39 10.88 15.73 14.79
C LEU A 39 10.21 14.47 14.22
N CYS A 40 10.65 14.00 13.06
CA CYS A 40 10.12 12.79 12.46
C CYS A 40 10.33 11.55 13.35
N THR A 41 11.53 11.33 13.88
CA THR A 41 11.81 10.19 14.78
C THR A 41 11.17 10.30 16.18
N THR A 42 10.58 11.45 16.52
CA THR A 42 9.89 11.66 17.82
C THR A 42 8.38 11.48 17.68
N ASN A 43 7.79 11.90 16.55
CA ASN A 43 6.34 11.93 16.33
C ASN A 43 5.83 10.87 15.33
N TYR A 44 6.76 10.28 14.58
CA TYR A 44 6.56 9.29 13.53
C TYR A 44 7.77 8.31 13.58
N THR A 45 8.07 7.59 12.50
CA THR A 45 9.15 6.57 12.49
C THR A 45 10.52 7.16 12.12
N ASP A 46 10.61 7.95 11.04
CA ASP A 46 11.79 8.72 10.59
C ASP A 46 11.41 9.72 9.46
N LEU A 47 12.37 10.41 8.83
CA LEU A 47 12.14 11.09 7.54
C LEU A 47 11.75 10.10 6.43
N ALA A 48 11.00 10.58 5.43
CA ALA A 48 10.47 9.76 4.33
C ALA A 48 11.59 9.10 3.48
N PRO A 49 11.61 7.76 3.33
CA PRO A 49 12.29 7.13 2.21
C PRO A 49 11.55 7.46 0.91
N VAL A 50 12.21 7.27 -0.23
CA VAL A 50 11.59 7.28 -1.56
C VAL A 50 12.14 6.07 -2.28
N SER A 51 11.37 4.98 -2.29
CA SER A 51 11.84 3.65 -2.65
C SER A 51 11.78 3.40 -4.16
N ASN A 52 10.74 3.92 -4.82
CA ASN A 52 10.45 3.71 -6.24
C ASN A 52 9.75 4.93 -6.88
N GLU A 53 9.32 4.78 -8.13
CA GLU A 53 8.63 5.81 -8.92
C GLU A 53 7.25 6.15 -8.36
N HIS A 54 6.51 5.16 -7.85
CA HIS A 54 5.22 5.39 -7.20
C HIS A 54 5.37 6.32 -5.99
N ASP A 55 6.37 6.12 -5.12
CA ASP A 55 6.64 7.02 -3.99
C ASP A 55 7.06 8.42 -4.45
N GLN A 56 7.83 8.50 -5.53
CA GLN A 56 8.34 9.75 -6.09
C GLN A 56 7.20 10.62 -6.65
N ASP A 57 6.32 10.03 -7.46
CA ASP A 57 5.13 10.68 -8.00
C ASP A 57 4.16 11.05 -6.88
N PHE A 58 3.95 10.12 -5.96
CA PHE A 58 3.08 10.31 -4.83
C PHE A 58 3.51 11.51 -3.94
N LEU A 59 4.75 11.53 -3.46
CA LEU A 59 5.29 12.64 -2.65
C LEU A 59 5.31 13.97 -3.44
N THR A 60 5.51 13.90 -4.76
CA THR A 60 5.42 15.07 -5.64
C THR A 60 4.00 15.63 -5.64
N GLY A 61 2.97 14.77 -5.69
CA GLY A 61 1.56 15.13 -5.71
C GLY A 61 1.01 15.67 -4.37
N MET A 62 1.61 15.34 -3.22
CA MET A 62 1.12 15.80 -1.91
C MET A 62 1.02 17.32 -1.74
N THR A 63 1.88 18.09 -2.43
CA THR A 63 2.10 19.51 -2.16
C THR A 63 2.60 20.26 -3.40
N ALA A 64 2.46 21.60 -3.39
CA ALA A 64 2.88 22.43 -4.51
C ALA A 64 4.37 22.21 -4.89
N THR A 65 4.59 21.84 -6.16
CA THR A 65 5.91 21.40 -6.65
C THR A 65 7.00 22.48 -6.59
N THR A 66 6.61 23.75 -6.52
CA THR A 66 7.49 24.93 -6.35
C THR A 66 8.21 24.98 -5.01
N GLN A 67 7.81 24.17 -4.03
CA GLN A 67 8.41 24.17 -2.70
C GLN A 67 9.49 23.09 -2.56
N SER A 68 10.69 23.49 -2.12
CA SER A 68 11.72 22.55 -1.66
C SER A 68 11.26 21.87 -0.36
N ARG A 69 11.26 20.54 -0.34
CA ARG A 69 10.86 19.71 0.81
C ARG A 69 11.95 18.69 1.14
N TRP A 70 12.43 18.60 2.38
CA TRP A 70 13.37 17.54 2.79
C TRP A 70 12.69 16.17 2.79
N PHE A 71 13.50 15.15 2.53
CA PHE A 71 13.17 13.75 2.75
C PHE A 71 14.41 13.03 3.32
N GLY A 72 14.36 11.71 3.54
CA GLY A 72 15.32 10.96 4.35
C GLY A 72 16.74 10.83 3.79
N LEU A 73 17.03 11.35 2.59
CA LEU A 73 18.32 11.15 1.93
C LEU A 73 19.35 12.23 2.31
N LYS A 74 20.50 11.81 2.86
CA LYS A 74 21.59 12.69 3.29
C LYS A 74 22.95 12.22 2.75
N TRP A 75 23.85 13.17 2.48
CA TRP A 75 25.26 12.85 2.25
C TRP A 75 25.95 12.44 3.56
N ASN A 76 26.50 11.23 3.59
CA ASN A 76 27.34 10.74 4.66
C ASN A 76 28.80 11.13 4.40
N THR A 77 29.33 12.02 5.24
CA THR A 77 30.70 12.55 5.09
C THR A 77 31.80 11.54 5.38
N SER A 78 31.48 10.43 6.07
CA SER A 78 32.45 9.39 6.42
C SER A 78 32.62 8.38 5.29
N SER A 79 31.51 7.90 4.72
CA SER A 79 31.49 6.94 3.60
C SER A 79 31.56 7.62 2.22
N ARG A 80 31.33 8.94 2.15
CA ARG A 80 31.30 9.75 0.92
C ARG A 80 30.27 9.25 -0.11
N ILE A 81 29.10 8.85 0.38
CA ILE A 81 27.95 8.42 -0.42
C ILE A 81 26.67 9.04 0.13
N TRP A 82 25.58 8.90 -0.62
CA TRP A 82 24.23 9.23 -0.19
C TRP A 82 23.63 8.04 0.56
N ASP A 83 23.24 8.27 1.82
CA ASP A 83 22.63 7.27 2.71
C ASP A 83 21.23 7.77 3.14
N TRP A 84 20.32 6.82 3.34
CA TRP A 84 19.01 7.07 3.93
C TRP A 84 19.11 7.21 5.45
N SER A 85 18.27 8.06 6.04
CA SER A 85 18.17 8.23 7.49
C SER A 85 17.79 6.92 8.21
N GLY A 86 17.06 6.03 7.52
CA GLY A 86 16.74 4.68 7.96
C GLY A 86 17.90 3.67 7.99
N GLY A 87 19.10 4.05 7.49
CA GLY A 87 20.34 3.28 7.68
C GLY A 87 20.88 2.54 6.44
N THR A 88 20.12 2.48 5.36
CA THR A 88 20.51 1.87 4.07
C THR A 88 21.24 2.87 3.16
N LYS A 89 21.93 2.32 2.15
CA LYS A 89 22.55 3.12 1.08
C LYS A 89 21.53 3.47 0.00
N LEU A 90 21.80 4.50 -0.78
CA LEU A 90 20.96 4.85 -1.93
C LEU A 90 20.94 3.74 -3.00
N SER A 91 19.77 3.15 -3.22
CA SER A 91 19.50 2.13 -4.26
C SER A 91 18.91 2.74 -5.54
N THR A 92 17.85 3.54 -5.41
CA THR A 92 17.12 4.20 -6.51
C THR A 92 17.25 5.71 -6.40
N ALA A 93 17.42 6.43 -7.51
CA ALA A 93 17.70 7.87 -7.46
C ALA A 93 16.99 8.69 -8.55
N PHE A 94 16.27 9.75 -8.13
CA PHE A 94 15.45 10.61 -8.99
C PHE A 94 16.00 12.06 -9.07
N TRP A 95 17.30 12.18 -9.29
CA TRP A 95 17.99 13.48 -9.37
C TRP A 95 17.59 14.29 -10.61
N SER A 96 17.64 15.61 -10.49
CA SER A 96 17.64 16.57 -11.62
C SER A 96 18.94 16.43 -12.45
N GLY A 97 19.10 15.32 -13.17
CA GLY A 97 20.30 14.97 -13.91
C GLY A 97 21.27 14.10 -13.10
N ILE A 98 22.57 14.42 -13.13
CA ILE A 98 23.59 13.65 -12.41
C ILE A 98 23.51 13.95 -10.91
N ALA A 99 23.59 12.91 -10.07
CA ALA A 99 23.66 13.04 -8.62
C ALA A 99 24.74 14.08 -8.21
N PRO A 100 24.41 15.08 -7.38
CA PRO A 100 25.33 16.17 -7.09
C PRO A 100 26.59 15.64 -6.43
N THR A 101 27.72 15.82 -7.13
CA THR A 101 29.03 15.45 -6.60
C THR A 101 29.39 16.39 -5.45
N ASN A 102 29.89 15.83 -4.36
CA ASN A 102 30.25 16.58 -3.16
C ASN A 102 31.77 16.48 -2.90
N PRO A 103 32.62 17.03 -3.79
CA PRO A 103 34.08 16.91 -3.67
C PRO A 103 34.62 17.58 -2.40
N ASN A 104 33.92 18.60 -1.91
CA ASN A 104 34.23 19.30 -0.66
C ASN A 104 33.73 18.57 0.60
N ASN A 105 33.07 17.42 0.44
CA ASN A 105 32.56 16.56 1.51
C ASN A 105 31.75 17.29 2.60
N ARG A 106 30.90 18.24 2.19
CA ARG A 106 30.07 19.05 3.10
C ARG A 106 28.79 18.31 3.49
N GLU A 107 28.13 18.71 4.58
CA GLU A 107 26.82 18.16 4.96
C GLU A 107 25.71 18.66 4.02
N TYR A 108 25.46 17.91 2.96
CA TYR A 108 24.30 18.07 2.07
C TYR A 108 23.19 17.10 2.44
N ALA A 109 21.95 17.50 2.18
CA ALA A 109 20.78 16.64 2.16
C ALA A 109 19.98 16.88 0.87
N ALA A 110 19.13 15.92 0.50
CA ALA A 110 18.31 16.01 -0.69
C ALA A 110 16.95 16.68 -0.39
N VAL A 111 16.52 17.57 -1.28
CA VAL A 111 15.15 18.09 -1.32
C VAL A 111 14.44 17.63 -2.58
N MET A 112 13.13 17.45 -2.48
CA MET A 112 12.24 17.38 -3.63
C MET A 112 11.79 18.79 -4.03
N LEU A 113 12.01 19.16 -5.28
CA LEU A 113 11.63 20.44 -5.89
C LEU A 113 11.32 20.21 -7.38
N TYR A 114 10.22 20.77 -7.88
CA TYR A 114 9.72 20.54 -9.26
C TYR A 114 9.59 19.05 -9.67
N GLY A 115 9.33 18.16 -8.70
CA GLY A 115 9.24 16.72 -8.95
C GLY A 115 10.60 16.03 -9.17
N GLN A 116 11.71 16.69 -8.83
CA GLN A 116 13.08 16.16 -8.98
C GLN A 116 13.88 16.38 -7.69
N TRP A 117 14.97 15.62 -7.52
CA TRP A 117 15.84 15.77 -6.35
C TRP A 117 16.99 16.76 -6.61
N HIS A 118 17.28 17.57 -5.60
CA HIS A 118 18.37 18.53 -5.57
C HIS A 118 19.12 18.49 -4.23
N GLY A 119 20.44 18.71 -4.24
CA GLY A 119 21.24 18.76 -3.01
C GLY A 119 21.34 20.17 -2.42
N TYR A 120 20.99 20.34 -1.13
CA TYR A 120 21.14 21.60 -0.39
C TYR A 120 21.92 21.42 0.92
N TYR A 121 22.54 22.50 1.43
CA TYR A 121 23.25 22.46 2.71
C TYR A 121 22.30 22.14 3.86
N ALA A 122 22.50 20.98 4.50
CA ALA A 122 21.62 20.41 5.51
C ALA A 122 21.61 21.21 6.83
N LEU A 123 22.69 21.95 7.11
CA LEU A 123 22.92 22.68 8.36
C LEU A 123 22.33 24.10 8.38
N THR A 124 22.05 24.70 7.22
CA THR A 124 21.69 26.13 7.12
C THR A 124 20.39 26.41 6.39
N ASN A 125 19.94 25.49 5.53
CA ASN A 125 18.65 25.65 4.84
C ASN A 125 17.50 25.15 5.70
N ASN A 126 16.39 25.88 5.66
CA ASN A 126 15.18 25.57 6.42
C ASN A 126 14.00 25.33 5.47
N PHE A 127 13.58 24.07 5.36
CA PHE A 127 12.54 23.61 4.46
C PHE A 127 11.48 22.80 5.21
N PRO A 128 10.22 22.80 4.73
CA PRO A 128 9.23 21.77 5.03
C PRO A 128 9.77 20.37 4.68
N PHE A 129 9.11 19.32 5.14
CA PHE A 129 9.65 17.97 5.01
C PHE A 129 8.58 16.88 5.05
N PHE A 130 8.95 15.71 4.56
CA PHE A 130 8.12 14.50 4.63
C PHE A 130 8.69 13.55 5.70
N CYS A 131 7.85 13.10 6.62
CA CYS A 131 8.15 12.00 7.55
C CYS A 131 7.55 10.68 7.02
N TYR A 132 8.15 9.55 7.41
CA TYR A 132 7.60 8.20 7.30
C TYR A 132 6.91 7.79 8.61
N LYS A 133 5.82 7.05 8.51
CA LYS A 133 5.05 6.54 9.65
C LYS A 133 4.54 5.12 9.36
N VAL A 134 4.90 4.19 10.23
CA VAL A 134 4.32 2.85 10.32
C VAL A 134 3.91 2.58 11.77
N HIS A 135 2.96 1.68 12.01
CA HIS A 135 2.50 1.30 13.36
C HIS A 135 2.55 -0.21 13.56
N ALA A 136 3.06 -0.63 14.72
CA ALA A 136 3.08 -2.03 15.14
C ALA A 136 1.85 -2.37 16.02
N ILE A 137 0.84 -3.03 15.45
CA ILE A 137 -0.36 -3.46 16.18
C ILE A 137 -0.08 -4.81 16.85
N ARG A 138 -0.24 -4.88 18.18
CA ARG A 138 0.09 -6.07 18.99
C ARG A 138 -1.15 -6.92 19.35
N GLU A 139 -2.12 -6.96 18.45
CA GLU A 139 -3.35 -7.75 18.60
C GLU A 139 -3.28 -9.01 17.73
N ARG A 140 -3.69 -10.16 18.28
CA ARG A 140 -3.82 -11.39 17.49
C ARG A 140 -5.11 -11.31 16.68
N LYS A 141 -4.96 -11.38 15.36
CA LYS A 141 -6.02 -11.31 14.35
C LYS A 141 -5.65 -12.24 13.19
N THR A 142 -6.64 -12.76 12.47
CA THR A 142 -6.45 -13.26 11.10
C THR A 142 -6.02 -12.11 10.18
N TRP A 143 -5.52 -12.39 8.97
CA TRP A 143 -5.10 -11.33 8.05
C TRP A 143 -6.28 -10.39 7.70
N TYR A 144 -7.47 -10.94 7.47
CA TYR A 144 -8.67 -10.15 7.15
C TYR A 144 -9.17 -9.32 8.33
N GLU A 145 -9.14 -9.85 9.55
CA GLU A 145 -9.45 -9.04 10.75
C GLU A 145 -8.39 -7.95 10.97
N ALA A 146 -7.13 -8.19 10.61
CA ALA A 146 -6.07 -7.17 10.67
C ALA A 146 -6.24 -6.10 9.58
N LEU A 147 -6.63 -6.50 8.38
CA LEU A 147 -6.97 -5.61 7.26
C LEU A 147 -8.14 -4.69 7.61
N ASP A 148 -9.26 -5.27 8.02
CA ASP A 148 -10.48 -4.54 8.41
C ASP A 148 -10.21 -3.60 9.60
N TYR A 149 -9.47 -4.08 10.61
CA TYR A 149 -9.03 -3.23 11.72
C TYR A 149 -8.17 -2.05 11.25
N CYS A 150 -7.18 -2.28 10.38
CA CYS A 150 -6.31 -1.23 9.85
C CYS A 150 -7.09 -0.20 9.01
N ARG A 151 -8.05 -0.65 8.20
CA ARG A 151 -8.92 0.24 7.41
C ARG A 151 -9.90 1.05 8.27
N GLN A 152 -10.36 0.51 9.40
CA GLN A 152 -11.27 1.21 10.32
C GLN A 152 -10.55 2.16 11.29
N ASN A 153 -9.34 1.82 11.75
CA ASN A 153 -8.65 2.54 12.83
C ASN A 153 -7.39 3.30 12.36
N HIS A 154 -6.87 2.99 11.18
CA HIS A 154 -5.62 3.51 10.63
C HIS A 154 -5.79 3.93 9.15
N GLN A 155 -5.05 3.33 8.22
CA GLN A 155 -5.18 3.56 6.77
C GLN A 155 -5.42 2.21 6.07
N ASP A 156 -4.39 1.37 6.03
CA ASP A 156 -4.41 0.00 5.52
C ASP A 156 -3.23 -0.79 6.16
N LEU A 157 -3.08 -2.07 5.82
CA LEU A 157 -1.87 -2.84 6.12
C LEU A 157 -0.68 -2.29 5.30
N ALA A 158 0.51 -2.26 5.91
CA ALA A 158 1.66 -1.56 5.33
C ALA A 158 2.29 -2.30 4.13
N SER A 159 2.73 -1.55 3.12
CA SER A 159 3.58 -2.03 2.02
C SER A 159 5.07 -1.85 2.30
N VAL A 160 5.91 -2.72 1.72
CA VAL A 160 7.38 -2.63 1.84
C VAL A 160 8.00 -2.47 0.45
N ALA A 161 8.42 -1.24 0.12
CA ALA A 161 8.93 -0.91 -1.21
C ALA A 161 10.47 -0.90 -1.33
N SER A 162 11.20 -0.97 -0.21
CA SER A 162 12.66 -1.06 -0.20
C SER A 162 13.21 -1.67 1.09
N GLU A 163 14.50 -2.00 1.07
CA GLU A 163 15.30 -2.32 2.26
C GLU A 163 15.24 -1.19 3.30
N THR A 164 15.14 0.08 2.86
CA THR A 164 15.01 1.24 3.76
C THR A 164 13.70 1.17 4.54
N GLU A 165 12.59 0.90 3.87
CA GLU A 165 11.28 0.74 4.52
C GLU A 165 11.25 -0.49 5.41
N MET A 166 11.85 -1.60 4.97
CA MET A 166 12.01 -2.80 5.80
C MET A 166 12.69 -2.44 7.12
N MET A 167 13.90 -1.86 7.10
CA MET A 167 14.64 -1.46 8.31
C MET A 167 13.86 -0.49 9.21
N LEU A 168 13.08 0.44 8.62
CA LEU A 168 12.20 1.32 9.39
C LEU A 168 11.05 0.56 10.08
N MET A 169 10.49 -0.47 9.44
CA MET A 169 9.52 -1.36 10.08
C MET A 169 10.15 -2.24 11.17
N GLU A 170 11.33 -2.82 10.95
CA GLU A 170 12.02 -3.62 11.97
C GLU A 170 12.30 -2.79 13.23
N LYS A 171 12.70 -1.53 13.04
CA LYS A 171 12.94 -0.54 14.09
C LYS A 171 11.68 -0.23 14.90
N GLU A 172 10.53 -0.05 14.24
CA GLU A 172 9.23 0.21 14.90
C GLU A 172 8.70 -1.02 15.65
N LEU A 173 8.83 -2.21 15.05
CA LEU A 173 8.44 -3.48 15.66
C LEU A 173 9.26 -3.78 16.92
N GLY A 174 10.56 -3.47 16.89
CA GLY A 174 11.48 -3.63 18.01
C GLY A 174 11.79 -5.10 18.34
N LYS A 175 12.74 -5.29 19.27
CA LYS A 175 13.33 -6.61 19.58
C LYS A 175 12.34 -7.66 20.10
N GLU A 176 11.20 -7.24 20.64
CA GLU A 176 10.18 -8.14 21.21
C GLU A 176 9.27 -8.77 20.15
N LEU A 177 9.10 -8.11 19.01
CA LEU A 177 8.36 -8.63 17.86
C LEU A 177 9.28 -9.28 16.82
N SER A 178 10.60 -9.15 16.95
CA SER A 178 11.61 -9.76 16.07
C SER A 178 11.61 -11.30 15.99
N SER A 179 10.69 -12.00 16.66
CA SER A 179 10.49 -13.46 16.55
C SER A 179 9.09 -13.86 16.10
N GLN A 180 8.21 -12.89 15.83
CA GLN A 180 6.80 -13.10 15.50
C GLN A 180 6.55 -12.79 14.02
N ASN A 181 5.53 -13.44 13.46
CA ASN A 181 5.00 -13.09 12.13
C ASN A 181 4.05 -11.90 12.29
N VAL A 182 4.21 -10.87 11.46
CA VAL A 182 3.39 -9.65 11.48
C VAL A 182 2.69 -9.48 10.14
N TRP A 183 1.37 -9.28 10.15
CA TRP A 183 0.62 -9.07 8.91
C TRP A 183 1.00 -7.73 8.23
N ILE A 184 1.16 -7.78 6.92
CA ILE A 184 1.48 -6.67 6.01
C ILE A 184 0.54 -6.73 4.80
N GLY A 185 0.46 -5.64 4.04
CA GLY A 185 -0.50 -5.45 2.94
C GLY A 185 -0.14 -6.18 1.64
N LEU A 186 0.66 -7.25 1.71
CA LEU A 186 0.96 -8.09 0.56
C LEU A 186 -0.18 -9.11 0.38
N GLN A 187 -0.60 -9.32 -0.86
CA GLN A 187 -1.62 -10.28 -1.27
C GLN A 187 -1.11 -11.05 -2.48
N TYR A 188 -1.41 -12.35 -2.55
CA TYR A 188 -1.28 -13.11 -3.81
C TYR A 188 -2.65 -13.25 -4.44
N LEU A 189 -2.71 -13.01 -5.75
CA LEU A 189 -3.95 -13.05 -6.51
C LEU A 189 -3.64 -13.37 -7.97
N VAL A 190 -4.34 -14.38 -8.53
CA VAL A 190 -4.24 -14.75 -9.96
C VAL A 190 -2.78 -14.89 -10.41
N ASP A 191 -2.05 -15.77 -9.72
CA ASP A 191 -0.66 -16.09 -9.98
C ASP A 191 0.35 -14.90 -9.83
N GLU A 192 -0.08 -13.73 -9.32
CA GLU A 192 0.72 -12.50 -9.15
C GLU A 192 0.75 -11.97 -7.68
N TRP A 193 1.87 -11.35 -7.27
CA TRP A 193 2.05 -10.72 -5.95
C TRP A 193 1.78 -9.21 -6.03
N LEU A 194 0.99 -8.68 -5.09
CA LEU A 194 0.46 -7.31 -5.13
C LEU A 194 0.47 -6.67 -3.74
N TRP A 195 0.65 -5.35 -3.70
CA TRP A 195 0.40 -4.56 -2.49
C TRP A 195 -1.00 -3.93 -2.53
N LEU A 196 -1.74 -4.04 -1.42
CA LEU A 196 -3.10 -3.51 -1.28
C LEU A 196 -3.22 -1.99 -1.49
N ASP A 197 -2.14 -1.25 -1.24
CA ASP A 197 -2.07 0.21 -1.39
C ASP A 197 -1.69 0.67 -2.81
N GLY A 198 -1.58 -0.25 -3.78
CA GLY A 198 -1.22 0.04 -5.16
C GLY A 198 0.28 0.26 -5.39
N GLN A 199 1.13 0.00 -4.40
CA GLN A 199 2.58 0.06 -4.56
C GLN A 199 3.07 -0.99 -5.58
N THR A 200 4.06 -0.61 -6.39
CA THR A 200 4.72 -1.54 -7.33
C THR A 200 5.41 -2.69 -6.59
N PHE A 201 5.06 -3.93 -6.94
CA PHE A 201 5.79 -5.11 -6.46
C PHE A 201 7.14 -5.23 -7.19
N GLY A 202 8.19 -4.67 -6.59
CA GLY A 202 9.55 -4.68 -7.14
C GLY A 202 10.68 -4.78 -6.11
N TYR A 203 10.36 -4.78 -4.82
CA TYR A 203 11.29 -5.13 -3.75
C TYR A 203 10.84 -6.43 -3.09
N GLU A 204 11.75 -7.40 -3.07
CA GLU A 204 11.50 -8.76 -2.60
C GLU A 204 12.51 -9.13 -1.51
N SER A 205 12.02 -9.67 -0.39
CA SER A 205 12.86 -10.06 0.74
C SER A 205 12.37 -11.38 1.37
N TRP A 206 12.20 -12.40 0.53
CA TRP A 206 11.77 -13.77 0.88
C TRP A 206 12.81 -14.59 1.69
N GLY A 207 13.89 -13.96 2.15
CA GLY A 207 14.98 -14.61 2.90
C GLY A 207 15.66 -15.73 2.12
N THR A 208 15.84 -16.89 2.76
CA THR A 208 16.56 -18.03 2.16
C THR A 208 15.68 -18.93 1.29
N ASP A 209 14.36 -18.73 1.30
CA ASP A 209 13.41 -19.58 0.61
C ASP A 209 13.09 -19.00 -0.78
N PRO A 210 12.88 -19.83 -1.82
CA PRO A 210 12.49 -19.35 -3.15
C PRO A 210 11.12 -18.65 -3.10
N THR A 211 10.84 -17.76 -4.07
CA THR A 211 9.57 -17.03 -4.23
C THR A 211 8.37 -17.97 -4.03
N PRO A 212 7.55 -17.80 -2.98
CA PRO A 212 6.53 -18.78 -2.65
C PRO A 212 5.42 -18.85 -3.71
N ILE A 213 5.16 -20.06 -4.22
CA ILE A 213 4.05 -20.40 -5.13
C ILE A 213 2.89 -20.99 -4.31
N CYS A 214 1.65 -20.88 -4.80
CA CYS A 214 0.49 -20.64 -3.94
C CYS A 214 -0.60 -21.79 -3.92
N PRO A 215 -0.62 -22.78 -2.97
CA PRO A 215 -1.51 -23.96 -3.10
C PRO A 215 -2.95 -23.87 -2.51
N SER A 216 -3.16 -23.91 -1.18
CA SER A 216 -4.47 -23.89 -0.49
C SER A 216 -4.29 -23.60 1.02
N ILE A 217 -5.23 -23.03 1.81
CA ILE A 217 -6.55 -22.44 1.48
C ILE A 217 -6.94 -21.21 2.34
N ASP A 218 -6.73 -21.22 3.66
CA ASP A 218 -7.31 -20.24 4.61
C ASP A 218 -6.58 -18.87 4.65
N TYR A 219 -6.81 -18.07 3.60
CA TYR A 219 -6.91 -16.61 3.65
C TYR A 219 -5.63 -15.75 3.85
N ALA A 220 -5.17 -15.22 2.70
CA ALA A 220 -4.33 -14.04 2.43
C ALA A 220 -2.89 -13.94 3.00
N CYS A 221 -1.94 -13.74 2.08
CA CYS A 221 -0.50 -13.95 2.30
C CYS A 221 0.30 -12.64 2.32
N GLY A 222 0.43 -12.02 3.48
CA GLY A 222 1.44 -11.00 3.70
C GLY A 222 1.90 -11.05 5.15
N ALA A 223 2.93 -11.85 5.46
CA ALA A 223 3.46 -11.98 6.81
C ALA A 223 4.97 -11.69 6.83
N LEU A 224 5.36 -10.57 7.44
CA LEU A 224 6.76 -10.25 7.68
C LEU A 224 7.28 -11.07 8.87
N ARG A 225 8.39 -11.77 8.67
CA ARG A 225 9.12 -12.48 9.73
C ARG A 225 10.59 -12.07 9.74
N LEU A 226 11.02 -11.47 10.85
CA LEU A 226 12.31 -10.80 11.01
C LEU A 226 13.50 -11.77 11.23
N ASN A 227 13.35 -13.06 10.88
CA ASN A 227 14.32 -14.13 11.18
C ASN A 227 14.82 -14.91 9.95
N GLY A 228 14.38 -14.57 8.74
CA GLY A 228 14.94 -15.10 7.49
C GLY A 228 14.53 -16.53 7.07
N THR A 229 13.45 -17.10 7.60
CA THR A 229 12.84 -18.38 7.11
C THR A 229 11.32 -18.30 7.12
N PHE A 230 10.66 -18.68 6.03
CA PHE A 230 9.25 -18.36 5.79
C PHE A 230 8.38 -19.63 5.69
N PRO A 231 7.33 -19.81 6.52
CA PRO A 231 6.31 -20.81 6.26
C PRO A 231 5.39 -20.35 5.10
N PHE A 232 5.09 -21.22 4.13
CA PHE A 232 4.34 -20.87 2.90
C PHE A 232 3.13 -21.80 2.63
N PHE A 233 1.92 -21.21 2.58
CA PHE A 233 0.60 -21.75 2.15
C PHE A 233 -0.34 -20.56 1.83
N CYS A 234 -1.45 -20.77 1.08
CA CYS A 234 -1.75 -19.91 -0.08
C CYS A 234 -3.05 -20.29 -0.89
N HIS A 235 -3.41 -19.75 -2.09
CA HIS A 235 -4.43 -20.33 -3.04
C HIS A 235 -4.48 -19.74 -4.51
N LYS A 236 -5.40 -20.22 -5.39
CA LYS A 236 -5.66 -19.79 -6.81
C LYS A 236 -7.16 -19.51 -7.11
N VAL A 237 -7.48 -18.54 -7.99
CA VAL A 237 -8.85 -18.24 -8.48
C VAL A 237 -9.24 -19.17 -9.65
N HIS A 238 -10.48 -19.66 -9.65
CA HIS A 238 -11.03 -20.55 -10.69
C HIS A 238 -12.28 -19.95 -11.35
N GLY A 239 -12.34 -19.93 -12.70
CA GLY A 239 -13.56 -19.63 -13.43
C GLY A 239 -14.46 -20.87 -13.53
N ILE A 240 -15.73 -20.73 -13.15
CA ILE A 240 -16.74 -21.80 -13.27
C ILE A 240 -17.61 -21.50 -14.48
N SER A 241 -17.53 -22.33 -15.53
CA SER A 241 -18.29 -22.19 -16.78
C SER A 241 -19.73 -22.74 -16.72
N GLU A 242 -20.24 -23.01 -15.53
CA GLU A 242 -21.60 -23.50 -15.31
C GLU A 242 -22.58 -22.34 -15.07
N TRP A 243 -23.66 -22.29 -15.84
CA TRP A 243 -24.75 -21.33 -15.63
C TRP A 243 -25.48 -21.64 -14.32
N LYS A 244 -25.43 -20.67 -13.39
CA LYS A 244 -26.06 -20.71 -12.07
C LYS A 244 -26.56 -19.31 -11.73
N THR A 245 -27.70 -19.22 -11.03
CA THR A 245 -28.07 -17.95 -10.37
C THR A 245 -27.06 -17.62 -9.27
N TRP A 246 -27.02 -16.36 -8.82
CA TRP A 246 -26.11 -15.94 -7.74
C TRP A 246 -26.19 -16.83 -6.49
N TYR A 247 -27.40 -17.24 -6.08
CA TYR A 247 -27.59 -18.12 -4.91
C TYR A 247 -27.09 -19.56 -5.15
N GLU A 248 -27.27 -20.10 -6.36
CA GLU A 248 -26.76 -21.43 -6.74
C GLU A 248 -25.24 -21.42 -6.91
N ALA A 249 -24.66 -20.33 -7.43
CA ALA A 249 -23.22 -20.12 -7.52
C ALA A 249 -22.60 -20.01 -6.12
N LEU A 250 -23.24 -19.27 -5.21
CA LEU A 250 -22.83 -19.16 -3.81
C LEU A 250 -22.83 -20.53 -3.11
N ASP A 251 -23.93 -21.27 -3.21
CA ASP A 251 -24.07 -22.59 -2.58
C ASP A 251 -23.07 -23.60 -3.17
N TYR A 252 -22.90 -23.61 -4.49
CA TYR A 252 -21.89 -24.43 -5.17
C TYR A 252 -20.47 -24.10 -4.71
N CYS A 253 -20.09 -22.82 -4.66
CA CYS A 253 -18.75 -22.40 -4.21
C CYS A 253 -18.50 -22.78 -2.76
N ARG A 254 -19.50 -22.71 -1.88
CA ARG A 254 -19.36 -23.14 -0.47
C ARG A 254 -19.31 -24.66 -0.27
N GLN A 255 -19.81 -25.43 -1.23
CA GLN A 255 -19.78 -26.90 -1.18
C GLN A 255 -18.52 -27.50 -1.84
N ASN A 256 -17.97 -26.84 -2.87
CA ASN A 256 -16.90 -27.38 -3.72
C ASN A 256 -15.59 -26.56 -3.67
N HIS A 257 -15.65 -25.31 -3.19
CA HIS A 257 -14.55 -24.36 -3.10
C HIS A 257 -14.60 -23.65 -1.73
N GLN A 258 -14.26 -22.35 -1.66
CA GLN A 258 -14.29 -21.57 -0.42
C GLN A 258 -15.56 -20.71 -0.31
N ASP A 259 -15.67 -19.66 -1.12
CA ASP A 259 -16.86 -18.81 -1.28
C ASP A 259 -16.79 -18.12 -2.67
N LEU A 260 -17.75 -17.24 -3.00
CA LEU A 260 -17.65 -16.38 -4.18
C LEU A 260 -16.56 -15.30 -3.99
N ALA A 261 -15.78 -15.03 -5.03
CA ALA A 261 -14.67 -14.08 -4.98
C ALA A 261 -15.10 -12.65 -4.60
N SER A 262 -14.40 -12.07 -3.63
CA SER A 262 -14.52 -10.65 -3.27
C SER A 262 -13.57 -9.80 -4.12
N VAL A 263 -13.84 -8.49 -4.28
CA VAL A 263 -12.96 -7.57 -5.02
C VAL A 263 -12.70 -6.31 -4.19
N ALA A 264 -11.46 -6.14 -3.73
CA ALA A 264 -11.01 -5.07 -2.86
C ALA A 264 -10.15 -4.00 -3.58
N SER A 265 -9.86 -4.13 -4.87
CA SER A 265 -9.14 -3.12 -5.67
C SER A 265 -9.40 -3.21 -7.18
N GLU A 266 -9.05 -2.14 -7.92
CA GLU A 266 -9.06 -2.13 -9.39
C GLU A 266 -8.09 -3.15 -9.98
N THR A 267 -6.91 -3.30 -9.37
CA THR A 267 -5.92 -4.31 -9.76
C THR A 267 -6.47 -5.72 -9.61
N GLU A 268 -7.19 -6.00 -8.52
CA GLU A 268 -7.85 -7.28 -8.28
C GLU A 268 -8.96 -7.54 -9.30
N MET A 269 -9.78 -6.54 -9.61
CA MET A 269 -10.79 -6.61 -10.67
C MET A 269 -10.18 -6.93 -12.05
N MET A 270 -9.08 -6.25 -12.40
CA MET A 270 -8.38 -6.46 -13.67
C MET A 270 -7.77 -7.87 -13.76
N LEU A 271 -7.19 -8.39 -12.68
CA LEU A 271 -6.55 -9.70 -12.66
C LEU A 271 -7.57 -10.85 -12.65
N ILE A 272 -8.63 -10.73 -11.85
CA ILE A 272 -9.78 -11.64 -11.92
C ILE A 272 -10.37 -11.63 -13.34
N GLY A 273 -10.56 -10.44 -13.93
CA GLY A 273 -11.01 -10.30 -15.33
C GLY A 273 -10.04 -10.89 -16.36
N LYS A 274 -8.73 -10.88 -16.11
CA LYS A 274 -7.68 -11.48 -16.96
C LYS A 274 -7.69 -13.01 -16.91
N GLU A 275 -7.95 -13.63 -15.75
CA GLU A 275 -8.08 -15.09 -15.64
C GLU A 275 -9.41 -15.57 -16.21
N LEU A 276 -10.51 -14.93 -15.80
CA LEU A 276 -11.84 -15.20 -16.37
C LEU A 276 -11.87 -14.93 -17.87
N GLY A 277 -11.10 -13.98 -18.39
CA GLY A 277 -10.96 -13.72 -19.82
C GLY A 277 -10.28 -14.84 -20.61
N LYS A 278 -9.48 -15.71 -19.96
CA LYS A 278 -8.89 -16.92 -20.58
C LYS A 278 -9.91 -18.06 -20.68
N GLU A 279 -10.87 -18.14 -19.75
CA GLU A 279 -11.81 -19.27 -19.62
C GLU A 279 -13.24 -18.97 -20.11
N LEU A 280 -13.69 -17.70 -19.99
CA LEU A 280 -15.09 -17.25 -20.06
C LEU A 280 -15.26 -15.94 -20.86
N SER A 281 -14.48 -15.78 -21.94
CA SER A 281 -14.53 -14.56 -22.77
C SER A 281 -15.97 -14.22 -23.21
N SER A 282 -16.46 -13.07 -22.75
CA SER A 282 -17.79 -12.47 -23.00
C SER A 282 -18.99 -12.97 -22.15
N GLN A 283 -18.78 -13.56 -20.97
CA GLN A 283 -19.88 -13.92 -20.04
C GLN A 283 -19.93 -13.03 -18.80
N ASN A 284 -21.13 -12.76 -18.27
CA ASN A 284 -21.30 -12.18 -16.93
C ASN A 284 -20.95 -13.25 -15.89
N VAL A 285 -20.13 -12.89 -14.90
CA VAL A 285 -19.68 -13.82 -13.85
C VAL A 285 -20.23 -13.37 -12.49
N CYS A 286 -20.82 -14.30 -11.74
CA CYS A 286 -21.23 -14.03 -10.36
C CYS A 286 -20.00 -13.83 -9.47
N ILE A 287 -19.95 -12.69 -8.78
CA ILE A 287 -18.94 -12.40 -7.75
C ILE A 287 -19.62 -12.26 -6.38
N GLY A 288 -18.82 -12.26 -5.32
CA GLY A 288 -19.25 -12.31 -3.93
C GLY A 288 -19.85 -11.00 -3.38
N LEU A 289 -20.60 -10.25 -4.18
CA LEU A 289 -21.18 -8.97 -3.80
C LEU A 289 -22.67 -9.14 -3.46
N GLN A 290 -23.05 -8.85 -2.22
CA GLN A 290 -24.41 -9.03 -1.70
C GLN A 290 -24.99 -7.74 -1.12
N PHE A 291 -26.27 -7.45 -1.39
CA PHE A 291 -27.00 -6.35 -0.75
C PHE A 291 -27.62 -6.81 0.56
N MET A 292 -27.25 -6.18 1.68
CA MET A 292 -27.75 -6.48 3.02
C MET A 292 -27.95 -5.19 3.83
N VAL A 293 -29.18 -4.97 4.32
CA VAL A 293 -29.53 -3.83 5.20
C VAL A 293 -29.11 -2.47 4.60
N ASP A 294 -29.66 -2.17 3.42
CA ASP A 294 -29.48 -0.93 2.67
C ASP A 294 -28.03 -0.59 2.23
N LYS A 295 -27.13 -1.58 2.25
CA LYS A 295 -25.75 -1.46 1.74
C LYS A 295 -25.27 -2.70 1.01
N TRP A 296 -24.32 -2.53 0.09
CA TRP A 296 -23.56 -3.62 -0.51
C TRP A 296 -22.41 -4.05 0.42
N LEU A 297 -22.16 -5.35 0.48
CA LEU A 297 -21.10 -5.98 1.26
C LEU A 297 -20.51 -7.16 0.47
N TRP A 298 -19.23 -7.41 0.64
CA TRP A 298 -18.56 -8.61 0.12
C TRP A 298 -18.85 -9.83 1.02
N MET A 299 -18.81 -11.06 0.48
CA MET A 299 -19.17 -12.29 1.22
C MET A 299 -18.33 -12.51 2.49
N GLU A 300 -17.08 -12.04 2.48
CA GLU A 300 -16.16 -12.02 3.63
C GLU A 300 -16.55 -11.01 4.73
N ARG A 301 -17.72 -10.35 4.60
CA ARG A 301 -18.26 -9.31 5.49
C ARG A 301 -17.45 -8.00 5.53
N GLN A 302 -16.52 -7.83 4.61
CA GLN A 302 -15.85 -6.54 4.42
C GLN A 302 -16.87 -5.46 4.05
N THR A 303 -16.60 -4.22 4.48
CA THR A 303 -17.25 -3.04 3.90
C THR A 303 -16.91 -2.92 2.41
N LEU A 304 -17.71 -2.16 1.65
CA LEU A 304 -17.45 -1.93 0.23
C LEU A 304 -16.20 -1.05 0.06
N SER A 305 -15.02 -1.68 0.08
CA SER A 305 -13.70 -1.05 -0.01
C SER A 305 -13.34 -0.61 -1.43
N TYR A 306 -13.94 -1.25 -2.42
CA TYR A 306 -13.81 -0.95 -3.84
C TYR A 306 -15.16 -1.14 -4.53
N GLU A 307 -15.47 -0.27 -5.49
CA GLU A 307 -16.67 -0.34 -6.31
C GLU A 307 -16.37 -0.04 -7.79
N SER A 308 -17.00 -0.79 -8.68
CA SER A 308 -16.89 -0.61 -10.14
C SER A 308 -18.19 -1.07 -10.78
N TRP A 309 -19.13 -0.14 -10.88
CA TRP A 309 -20.49 -0.43 -11.33
C TRP A 309 -20.59 -0.36 -12.86
N GLY A 310 -21.30 -1.34 -13.43
CA GLY A 310 -21.73 -1.28 -14.83
C GLY A 310 -22.80 -0.20 -15.06
N PRO A 311 -23.22 0.04 -16.32
CA PRO A 311 -24.26 1.00 -16.64
C PRO A 311 -25.64 0.64 -16.07
N ASP A 312 -25.86 -0.63 -15.71
CA ASP A 312 -27.09 -1.10 -15.08
C ASP A 312 -27.04 -0.98 -13.54
N PRO A 313 -28.05 -0.37 -12.89
CA PRO A 313 -28.05 -0.10 -11.44
C PRO A 313 -28.34 -1.34 -10.57
N LYS A 314 -28.29 -2.54 -11.15
CA LYS A 314 -28.44 -3.82 -10.46
C LYS A 314 -27.38 -4.77 -11.01
N PRO A 315 -26.46 -5.29 -10.17
CA PRO A 315 -25.54 -6.33 -10.63
C PRO A 315 -26.35 -7.59 -10.95
N THR A 316 -26.36 -7.97 -12.22
CA THR A 316 -26.94 -9.23 -12.71
C THR A 316 -25.85 -10.12 -13.28
N CYS A 317 -25.56 -11.20 -12.57
CA CYS A 317 -25.33 -12.48 -13.23
C CYS A 317 -26.68 -13.20 -13.39
#